data_AF-A0A8C5N709-F1
#
_entry.id   AF-A0A8C5N709-F1
#
_cell.length_a   1.000
_cell.length_b   1.000
_cell.length_c   1.000
_cell.angle_alpha   90.00
_cell.angle_beta   90.00
_cell.angle_gamma   90.00
#
_symmetry.space_group_name_H-M   'P 1'
#
loop_
_entity.id
_entity.type
_entity.pdbx_description
1 polymer ?
#
loop_
_entity_poly.entity_id
_entity_poly.type
_entity_poly.pdbx_seq_one_letter_code
_entity_poly.pdbx_strand_id
1 'polypeptide(L)'
;HYSSRAQTQSPVLLFKICLIKVHLPVKLKVLCSRFFQVFDAISARLTESNSKVNLHTLMVLPEIICALEENMAQVVNTLVPAIVDSHLNSKNKPIYCAISFSTIDNTHLLQLFCNKAMFLNGKAKADLIDKVAAIVTNIGNRKPQMVKQRALPLLWHLLGISTHSSSTHNLCNALYNEMGSELAECAMSQPLNIRQTLNKILSMEGNYLL
;
A
#
# COMPACT_ATOMS: atom_id res chain seq x y z
N HIS A 1 48.47 8.62 -9.66
CA HIS A 1 47.54 9.42 -8.85
C HIS A 1 46.27 9.70 -9.65
N TYR A 2 45.30 8.77 -9.57
CA TYR A 2 43.95 8.97 -10.11
C TYR A 2 43.15 9.83 -9.13
N SER A 3 42.70 11.00 -9.55
CA SER A 3 41.70 11.77 -8.82
C SER A 3 40.66 12.27 -9.82
N SER A 4 39.72 11.39 -10.14
CA SER A 4 38.47 11.77 -10.80
C SER A 4 37.53 12.29 -9.73
N ARG A 5 37.39 13.61 -9.66
CA ARG A 5 36.23 14.28 -9.05
C ARG A 5 35.00 13.89 -9.85
N ALA A 6 34.31 12.83 -9.42
CA ALA A 6 32.92 12.62 -9.78
C ALA A 6 32.12 13.76 -9.13
N GLN A 7 31.83 14.80 -9.90
CA GLN A 7 30.84 15.81 -9.54
C GLN A 7 29.52 15.09 -9.32
N THR A 8 29.11 15.00 -8.06
CA THR A 8 27.78 14.61 -7.63
C THR A 8 26.78 15.66 -8.13
N GLN A 9 26.33 15.52 -9.38
CA GLN A 9 25.11 16.21 -9.82
C GLN A 9 23.98 15.76 -8.90
N SER A 10 23.41 16.71 -8.17
CA SER A 10 22.28 16.50 -7.29
C SER A 10 21.17 15.74 -8.04
N PRO A 11 20.62 14.64 -7.48
CA PRO A 11 19.51 13.89 -8.07
C PRO A 11 18.30 14.78 -8.43
N VAL A 12 18.14 15.90 -7.72
CA VAL A 12 17.13 16.94 -7.99
C VAL A 12 17.32 17.58 -9.37
N LEU A 13 18.56 17.72 -9.84
CA LEU A 13 18.88 18.31 -11.14
C LEU A 13 18.53 17.34 -12.26
N LEU A 14 18.82 16.04 -12.11
CA LEU A 14 18.40 15.00 -13.05
C LEU A 14 16.87 14.88 -13.12
N PHE A 15 16.19 15.03 -11.99
CA PHE A 15 14.73 15.01 -11.92
C PHE A 15 14.09 16.26 -12.54
N LYS A 16 14.65 17.45 -12.29
CA LYS A 16 14.25 18.70 -12.95
C LYS A 16 14.53 18.67 -14.46
N ILE A 17 15.65 18.11 -14.90
CA ILE A 17 15.97 17.93 -16.32
C ILE A 17 15.00 16.94 -16.98
N CYS A 18 14.56 15.91 -16.26
CA CYS A 18 13.58 14.95 -16.76
C CYS A 18 12.19 15.60 -16.91
N LEU A 19 11.73 16.37 -15.92
CA LEU A 19 10.44 17.08 -15.95
C LEU A 19 10.40 18.22 -16.99
N ILE A 20 11.49 18.98 -17.17
CA ILE A 20 11.53 20.13 -18.09
C ILE A 20 11.58 19.69 -19.58
N LYS A 21 11.88 18.42 -19.88
CA LYS A 21 11.91 17.89 -21.25
C LYS A 21 10.67 17.08 -21.67
N VAL A 22 9.66 16.92 -20.80
CA VAL A 22 8.37 16.32 -21.16
C VAL A 22 7.43 17.42 -21.68
N HIS A 23 7.83 18.02 -22.78
CA HIS A 23 6.90 18.68 -23.70
C HIS A 23 7.34 18.28 -25.10
N LEU A 24 6.81 17.17 -25.63
CA LEU A 24 6.69 16.94 -27.07
C LEU A 24 5.87 15.65 -27.34
N PRO A 25 5.08 15.61 -28.43
CA PRO A 25 4.17 14.54 -28.74
C PRO A 25 4.96 13.39 -29.39
N VAL A 26 5.22 12.32 -28.66
CA VAL A 26 5.97 11.17 -29.20
C VAL A 26 5.28 9.86 -28.87
N LYS A 27 5.15 9.03 -29.91
CA LYS A 27 4.45 7.73 -29.98
C LYS A 27 4.56 6.89 -28.70
N LEU A 28 3.39 6.50 -28.20
CA LEU A 28 3.07 5.78 -26.94
C LEU A 28 4.04 4.65 -26.53
N LYS A 29 4.62 3.91 -27.47
CA LYS A 29 5.46 2.73 -27.18
C LYS A 29 6.86 3.06 -26.63
N VAL A 30 7.46 4.19 -27.05
CA VAL A 30 8.77 4.67 -26.55
C VAL A 30 8.61 5.34 -25.19
N LEU A 31 7.42 5.86 -24.91
CA LEU A 31 7.07 6.48 -23.64
C LEU A 31 6.99 5.41 -22.53
N CYS A 32 6.32 4.27 -22.79
CA CYS A 32 6.25 3.15 -21.85
C CYS A 32 7.63 2.62 -21.42
N SER A 33 8.56 2.39 -22.35
CA SER A 33 9.90 1.89 -22.00
C SER A 33 10.69 2.86 -21.13
N ARG A 34 10.49 4.17 -21.32
CA ARG A 34 11.14 5.20 -20.50
C ARG A 34 10.49 5.32 -19.12
N PHE A 35 9.18 5.11 -19.02
CA PHE A 35 8.51 5.06 -17.72
C PHE A 35 9.03 3.92 -16.85
N PHE A 36 9.11 2.69 -17.38
CA PHE A 36 9.65 1.56 -16.61
C PHE A 36 11.07 1.83 -16.11
N GLN A 37 11.95 2.41 -16.95
CA GLN A 37 13.31 2.79 -16.53
C GLN A 37 13.34 3.84 -15.41
N VAL A 38 12.46 4.86 -15.49
CA VAL A 38 12.34 5.87 -14.43
C VAL A 38 11.92 5.21 -13.12
N PHE A 39 11.01 4.24 -13.17
CA PHE A 39 10.54 3.55 -11.98
C PHE A 39 11.47 2.49 -11.42
N ASP A 40 12.22 1.80 -12.28
CA ASP A 40 13.32 0.95 -11.85
C ASP A 40 14.37 1.80 -11.15
N ALA A 41 14.67 3.00 -11.67
CA ALA A 41 15.57 3.93 -11.01
C ALA A 41 15.04 4.43 -9.67
N ILE A 42 13.75 4.79 -9.57
CA ILE A 42 13.11 5.20 -8.30
C ILE A 42 13.10 4.04 -7.30
N SER A 43 12.69 2.85 -7.72
CA SER A 43 12.70 1.64 -6.89
C SER A 43 14.11 1.35 -6.38
N ALA A 44 15.11 1.44 -7.26
CA ALA A 44 16.51 1.29 -6.86
C ALA A 44 16.89 2.30 -5.78
N ARG A 45 16.56 3.60 -5.95
CA ARG A 45 16.81 4.65 -4.94
C ARG A 45 16.12 4.38 -3.62
N LEU A 46 14.89 3.86 -3.61
CA LEU A 46 14.16 3.51 -2.37
C LEU A 46 14.82 2.34 -1.63
N THR A 47 15.41 1.40 -2.36
CA THR A 47 16.09 0.23 -1.77
C THR A 47 17.56 0.48 -1.40
N GLU A 48 18.08 1.70 -1.59
CA GLU A 48 19.46 2.01 -1.23
C GLU A 48 19.65 2.05 0.30
N SER A 49 20.89 1.80 0.73
CA SER A 49 21.26 1.89 2.15
C SER A 49 21.26 3.34 2.66
N ASN A 50 21.25 4.34 1.77
CA ASN A 50 21.33 5.74 2.15
C ASN A 50 19.96 6.31 2.51
N SER A 51 19.69 6.39 3.81
CA SER A 51 18.45 6.95 4.36
C SER A 51 18.09 8.37 3.87
N LYS A 52 19.07 9.23 3.53
CA LYS A 52 18.78 10.57 2.98
C LYS A 52 18.27 10.49 1.55
N VAL A 53 18.81 9.57 0.75
CA VAL A 53 18.33 9.32 -0.62
C VAL A 53 16.91 8.75 -0.55
N ASN A 54 16.67 7.79 0.33
CA ASN A 54 15.33 7.19 0.50
C ASN A 54 14.30 8.25 0.92
N LEU A 55 14.64 9.07 1.93
CA LEU A 55 13.77 10.15 2.40
C LEU A 55 13.44 11.14 1.27
N HIS A 56 14.45 11.65 0.58
CA HIS A 56 14.24 12.59 -0.52
C HIS A 56 13.40 11.96 -1.64
N THR A 57 13.66 10.70 -1.97
CA THR A 57 12.91 9.96 -2.99
C THR A 57 11.44 9.81 -2.59
N LEU A 58 11.15 9.46 -1.34
CA LEU A 58 9.78 9.38 -0.81
C LEU A 58 9.06 10.73 -0.85
N MET A 59 9.74 11.83 -0.54
CA MET A 59 9.14 13.17 -0.53
C MET A 59 8.69 13.66 -1.92
N VAL A 60 9.46 13.35 -2.97
CA VAL A 60 9.11 13.76 -4.35
C VAL A 60 8.19 12.77 -5.05
N LEU A 61 8.00 11.58 -4.49
CA LEU A 61 7.23 10.50 -5.10
C LEU A 61 5.77 10.87 -5.41
N PRO A 62 5.03 11.60 -4.56
CA PRO A 62 3.66 12.01 -4.87
C PRO A 62 3.57 12.84 -6.16
N GLU A 63 4.52 13.77 -6.39
CA GLU A 63 4.56 14.61 -7.59
C GLU A 63 4.80 13.77 -8.84
N ILE A 64 5.69 12.76 -8.74
CA ILE A 64 5.99 11.82 -9.82
C ILE A 64 4.74 10.99 -10.16
N ILE A 65 4.07 10.48 -9.13
CA ILE A 65 2.84 9.69 -9.29
C ILE A 65 1.75 10.52 -9.98
N CYS A 66 1.53 11.75 -9.56
CA CYS A 66 0.52 12.63 -10.16
C CYS A 66 0.79 12.89 -11.66
N ALA A 67 2.05 12.99 -12.08
CA ALA A 67 2.40 13.27 -13.47
C ALA A 67 2.11 12.11 -14.44
N LEU A 68 1.72 10.93 -13.94
CA LEU A 68 1.63 9.70 -14.74
C LEU A 68 0.21 9.25 -15.08
N GLU A 69 -0.80 9.83 -14.40
CA GLU A 69 -2.23 9.64 -14.60
C GLU A 69 -2.62 8.19 -14.98
N GLU A 70 -2.71 7.88 -16.27
CA GLU A 70 -3.23 6.61 -16.81
C GLU A 70 -2.27 5.41 -16.70
N ASN A 71 -0.96 5.63 -16.57
CA ASN A 71 0.03 4.54 -16.53
C ASN A 71 0.28 3.99 -15.11
N MET A 72 -0.44 4.51 -14.12
CA MET A 72 -0.23 4.21 -12.70
C MET A 72 -0.42 2.73 -12.36
N ALA A 73 -1.46 2.08 -12.90
CA ALA A 73 -1.76 0.68 -12.60
C ALA A 73 -0.58 -0.27 -12.90
N GLN A 74 0.20 0.06 -13.93
CA GLN A 74 1.33 -0.77 -14.38
C GLN A 74 2.53 -0.70 -13.43
N VAL A 75 2.61 0.34 -12.61
CA VAL A 75 3.82 0.62 -11.81
C VAL A 75 3.61 0.59 -10.31
N VAL A 76 2.37 0.78 -9.85
CA VAL A 76 1.99 0.61 -8.44
C VAL A 76 2.43 -0.77 -7.92
N ASN A 77 2.34 -1.82 -8.74
CA ASN A 77 2.73 -3.18 -8.38
C ASN A 77 4.23 -3.37 -8.11
N THR A 78 5.10 -2.48 -8.59
CA THR A 78 6.54 -2.51 -8.30
C THR A 78 6.90 -1.55 -7.19
N LEU A 79 6.37 -0.33 -7.26
CA LEU A 79 6.71 0.77 -6.37
C LEU A 79 6.21 0.53 -4.94
N VAL A 80 4.96 0.11 -4.78
CA VAL A 80 4.38 -0.08 -3.44
C VAL A 80 5.09 -1.18 -2.67
N PRO A 81 5.39 -2.37 -3.25
CA PRO A 81 6.25 -3.35 -2.58
C PRO A 81 7.59 -2.79 -2.16
N ALA A 82 8.28 -2.03 -3.02
CA ALA A 82 9.58 -1.45 -2.67
C ALA A 82 9.49 -0.55 -1.42
N ILE A 83 8.43 0.25 -1.30
CA ILE A 83 8.19 1.10 -0.13
C ILE A 83 7.81 0.27 1.11
N VAL A 84 6.86 -0.67 0.94
CA VAL A 84 6.35 -1.52 2.01
C VAL A 84 7.47 -2.34 2.63
N ASP A 85 8.26 -3.01 1.79
CA ASP A 85 9.31 -3.93 2.21
C ASP A 85 10.50 -3.17 2.83
N SER A 86 10.83 -1.99 2.31
CA SER A 86 12.03 -1.25 2.72
C SER A 86 11.79 -0.25 3.86
N HIS A 87 10.57 0.26 4.04
CA HIS A 87 10.36 1.47 4.85
C HIS A 87 9.29 1.39 5.93
N LEU A 88 8.32 0.47 5.86
CA LEU A 88 7.28 0.39 6.91
C LEU A 88 7.83 -0.08 8.27
N ASN A 89 8.98 -0.77 8.30
CA ASN A 89 9.69 -1.13 9.52
C ASN A 89 10.82 -0.17 9.89
N SER A 90 10.98 0.94 9.16
CA SER A 90 12.08 1.87 9.38
C SER A 90 11.98 2.54 10.74
N LYS A 91 13.05 2.47 11.53
CA LYS A 91 13.19 3.23 12.79
C LYS A 91 13.47 4.72 12.54
N ASN A 92 13.76 5.10 11.29
CA ASN A 92 13.97 6.49 10.89
C ASN A 92 12.60 7.18 10.74
N LYS A 93 12.21 7.92 11.77
CA LYS A 93 10.92 8.61 11.84
C LYS A 93 10.65 9.53 10.63
N PRO A 94 11.61 10.36 10.15
CA PRO A 94 11.45 11.09 8.90
C PRO A 94 11.08 10.23 7.69
N ILE A 95 11.75 9.08 7.48
CA ILE A 95 11.42 8.15 6.38
C ILE A 95 9.99 7.65 6.53
N TYR A 96 9.63 7.17 7.72
CA TYR A 96 8.29 6.66 7.97
C TYR A 96 7.21 7.74 7.72
N CYS A 97 7.44 8.98 8.15
CA CYS A 97 6.53 10.10 7.92
C CYS A 97 6.43 10.52 6.45
N ALA A 98 7.46 10.31 5.64
CA ALA A 98 7.46 10.65 4.21
C ALA A 98 6.70 9.62 3.35
N ILE A 99 6.36 8.44 3.89
CA ILE A 99 5.56 7.44 3.17
C ILE A 99 4.14 7.96 2.98
N SER A 100 3.78 8.27 1.74
CA SER A 100 2.41 8.61 1.37
C SER A 100 1.93 7.76 0.21
N PHE A 101 0.69 7.27 0.33
CA PHE A 101 -0.04 6.57 -0.73
C PHE A 101 -1.26 7.36 -1.20
N SER A 102 -1.43 8.61 -0.75
CA SER A 102 -2.66 9.40 -0.99
C SER A 102 -2.90 9.73 -2.46
N THR A 103 -1.86 9.70 -3.29
CA THR A 103 -1.94 9.97 -4.72
C THR A 103 -2.26 8.73 -5.55
N ILE A 104 -2.30 7.54 -4.93
CA ILE A 104 -2.60 6.28 -5.60
C ILE A 104 -4.06 5.92 -5.33
N ASP A 105 -4.79 5.54 -6.38
CA ASP A 105 -6.18 5.13 -6.26
C ASP A 105 -6.34 3.90 -5.34
N ASN A 106 -7.31 4.01 -4.42
CA ASN A 106 -7.59 3.02 -3.38
C ASN A 106 -7.89 1.61 -3.92
N THR A 107 -8.42 1.49 -5.14
CA THR A 107 -8.71 0.17 -5.72
C THR A 107 -7.46 -0.58 -6.14
N HIS A 108 -6.42 0.14 -6.55
CA HIS A 108 -5.11 -0.45 -6.84
C HIS A 108 -4.38 -0.85 -5.55
N LEU A 109 -4.52 -0.04 -4.49
CA LEU A 109 -3.87 -0.29 -3.21
C LEU A 109 -4.49 -1.48 -2.47
N LEU A 110 -5.81 -1.67 -2.53
CA LEU A 110 -6.51 -2.64 -1.70
C LEU A 110 -5.91 -4.06 -1.82
N GLN A 111 -5.82 -4.59 -3.04
CA GLN A 111 -5.29 -5.94 -3.26
C GLN A 111 -3.83 -6.04 -2.82
N LEU A 112 -3.04 -5.02 -3.12
CA LEU A 112 -1.61 -5.02 -2.89
C LEU A 112 -1.28 -5.00 -1.39
N PHE A 113 -1.99 -4.15 -0.64
CA PHE A 113 -1.89 -4.11 0.80
C PHE A 113 -2.39 -5.40 1.44
N CYS A 114 -3.50 -5.97 0.95
CA CYS A 114 -3.98 -7.25 1.47
C CYS A 114 -2.94 -8.36 1.31
N ASN A 115 -2.35 -8.49 0.12
CA ASN A 115 -1.32 -9.50 -0.15
C ASN A 115 -0.09 -9.31 0.74
N LYS A 116 0.41 -8.07 0.86
CA LYS A 116 1.58 -7.78 1.69
C LYS A 116 1.30 -8.02 3.18
N ALA A 117 0.13 -7.63 3.67
CA ALA A 117 -0.26 -7.80 5.07
C ALA A 117 -0.30 -9.27 5.51
N MET A 118 -0.54 -10.22 4.60
CA MET A 118 -0.48 -11.66 4.93
C MET A 118 0.90 -12.07 5.45
N PHE A 119 1.98 -11.54 4.85
CA PHE A 119 3.35 -11.98 5.12
C PHE A 119 4.15 -11.06 6.06
N LEU A 120 3.63 -9.87 6.36
CA LEU A 120 4.25 -8.96 7.32
C LEU A 120 4.00 -9.40 8.77
N ASN A 121 4.84 -8.88 9.66
CA ASN A 121 4.77 -9.09 11.11
C ASN A 121 4.89 -7.77 11.89
N GLY A 122 4.51 -7.78 13.17
CA GLY A 122 4.69 -6.66 14.09
C GLY A 122 4.00 -5.38 13.64
N LYS A 123 4.67 -4.24 13.87
CA LYS A 123 4.12 -2.90 13.62
C LYS A 123 3.80 -2.66 12.14
N ALA A 124 4.66 -3.06 11.21
CA ALA A 124 4.38 -2.87 9.78
C ALA A 124 3.13 -3.62 9.32
N LYS A 125 2.86 -4.83 9.86
CA LYS A 125 1.61 -5.56 9.59
C LYS A 125 0.40 -4.76 10.08
N ALA A 126 0.45 -4.32 11.34
CA ALA A 126 -0.62 -3.53 11.97
C ALA A 126 -0.92 -2.25 11.18
N ASP A 127 0.11 -1.45 10.88
CA ASP A 127 -0.03 -0.20 10.13
C ASP A 127 -0.61 -0.44 8.72
N LEU A 128 -0.29 -1.57 8.07
CA LEU A 128 -0.85 -1.91 6.76
C LEU A 128 -2.30 -2.40 6.86
N ILE A 129 -2.66 -3.17 7.89
CA ILE A 129 -4.04 -3.59 8.15
C ILE A 129 -4.93 -2.37 8.41
N ASP A 130 -4.46 -1.40 9.19
CA ASP A 130 -5.21 -0.16 9.45
C ASP A 130 -5.43 0.66 8.16
N LYS A 131 -4.45 0.67 7.25
CA LYS A 131 -4.63 1.26 5.90
C LYS A 131 -5.66 0.50 5.07
N VAL A 132 -5.70 -0.84 5.14
CA VAL A 132 -6.74 -1.64 4.47
C VAL A 132 -8.11 -1.30 5.04
N ALA A 133 -8.26 -1.20 6.36
CA ALA A 133 -9.52 -0.81 6.99
C ALA A 133 -10.00 0.57 6.50
N ALA A 134 -9.11 1.56 6.44
CA ALA A 134 -9.42 2.89 5.91
C ALA A 134 -9.84 2.85 4.42
N ILE A 135 -9.18 2.02 3.60
CA ILE A 135 -9.56 1.83 2.20
C ILE A 135 -10.95 1.20 2.10
N VAL A 136 -11.25 0.18 2.90
CA VAL A 136 -12.56 -0.51 2.94
C VAL A 136 -13.66 0.51 3.24
N THR A 137 -13.51 1.36 4.25
CA THR A 137 -14.48 2.43 4.55
C THR A 137 -14.59 3.46 3.42
N ASN A 138 -13.53 3.73 2.67
CA ASN A 138 -13.56 4.71 1.59
C ASN A 138 -14.30 4.21 0.34
N ILE A 139 -14.16 2.91 0.00
CA ILE A 139 -14.69 2.35 -1.24
C ILE A 139 -15.80 1.31 -1.06
N GLY A 140 -16.14 0.92 0.16
CA GLY A 140 -17.05 -0.18 0.47
C GLY A 140 -18.43 -0.02 -0.16
N ASN A 141 -19.09 1.10 0.08
CA ASN A 141 -20.38 1.43 -0.54
C ASN A 141 -20.35 1.53 -2.08
N ARG A 142 -19.24 1.98 -2.67
CA ARG A 142 -19.10 2.19 -4.13
C ARG A 142 -18.71 0.91 -4.86
N LYS A 143 -17.92 0.04 -4.22
CA LYS A 143 -17.34 -1.18 -4.82
C LYS A 143 -17.41 -2.35 -3.82
N PRO A 144 -18.61 -2.74 -3.36
CA PRO A 144 -18.77 -3.75 -2.30
C PRO A 144 -18.22 -5.13 -2.71
N GLN A 145 -18.41 -5.51 -3.98
CA GLN A 145 -17.88 -6.77 -4.51
C GLN A 145 -16.34 -6.81 -4.50
N MET A 146 -15.68 -5.68 -4.72
CA MET A 146 -14.22 -5.61 -4.68
C MET A 146 -13.71 -5.75 -3.25
N VAL A 147 -14.34 -5.08 -2.28
CA VAL A 147 -14.02 -5.25 -0.86
C VAL A 147 -14.18 -6.71 -0.46
N LYS A 148 -15.30 -7.33 -0.81
CA LYS A 148 -15.58 -8.74 -0.53
C LYS A 148 -14.50 -9.68 -1.08
N GLN A 149 -14.15 -9.54 -2.35
CA GLN A 149 -13.18 -10.42 -3.01
C GLN A 149 -11.74 -10.22 -2.51
N ARG A 150 -11.36 -8.99 -2.14
CA ARG A 150 -9.95 -8.62 -1.91
C ARG A 150 -9.60 -8.58 -0.42
N ALA A 151 -10.52 -8.12 0.44
CA ALA A 151 -10.25 -7.91 1.87
C ALA A 151 -10.67 -9.10 2.76
N LEU A 152 -11.74 -9.83 2.42
CA LEU A 152 -12.16 -10.99 3.23
C LEU A 152 -11.10 -12.08 3.38
N PRO A 153 -10.34 -12.46 2.32
CA PRO A 153 -9.28 -13.46 2.48
C PRO A 153 -8.23 -13.04 3.52
N LEU A 154 -7.91 -11.74 3.60
CA LEU A 154 -7.03 -11.22 4.64
C LEU A 154 -7.69 -11.32 6.03
N LEU A 155 -8.95 -10.91 6.17
CA LEU A 155 -9.66 -11.01 7.44
C LEU A 155 -9.66 -12.46 7.96
N TRP A 156 -10.04 -13.43 7.13
CA TRP A 156 -10.07 -14.85 7.52
C TRP A 156 -8.72 -15.37 7.97
N HIS A 157 -7.65 -14.98 7.26
CA HIS A 157 -6.30 -15.28 7.69
C HIS A 157 -5.97 -14.67 9.07
N LEU A 158 -6.33 -13.40 9.31
CA LEU A 158 -6.08 -12.69 10.58
C LEU A 158 -6.95 -13.19 11.75
N LEU A 159 -8.10 -13.81 11.48
CA LEU A 159 -8.93 -14.45 12.50
C LEU A 159 -8.47 -15.89 12.80
N GLY A 160 -7.74 -16.51 11.88
CA GLY A 160 -7.16 -17.85 12.06
C GLY A 160 -5.88 -17.86 12.90
N ILE A 161 -5.21 -16.73 13.08
CA ILE A 161 -4.02 -16.60 13.95
C ILE A 161 -4.44 -16.45 15.41
N SER A 162 -3.59 -16.87 16.36
CA SER A 162 -3.92 -16.88 17.79
C SER A 162 -3.90 -15.51 18.47
N THR A 163 -3.22 -14.53 17.86
CA THR A 163 -3.09 -13.16 18.39
C THR A 163 -3.74 -12.16 17.45
N HIS A 164 -4.82 -11.51 17.91
CA HIS A 164 -5.50 -10.47 17.14
C HIS A 164 -5.08 -9.09 17.66
N SER A 165 -4.53 -8.25 16.78
CA SER A 165 -4.17 -6.87 17.11
C SER A 165 -5.40 -5.97 17.02
N SER A 166 -5.34 -4.78 17.63
CA SER A 166 -6.35 -3.73 17.45
C SER A 166 -6.62 -3.44 15.97
N SER A 167 -5.62 -3.52 15.10
CA SER A 167 -5.79 -3.34 13.66
C SER A 167 -6.66 -4.43 13.03
N THR A 168 -6.59 -5.68 13.51
CA THR A 168 -7.51 -6.76 13.08
C THR A 168 -8.96 -6.43 13.47
N HIS A 169 -9.18 -5.89 14.68
CA HIS A 169 -10.50 -5.42 15.10
C HIS A 169 -10.99 -4.28 14.19
N ASN A 170 -10.15 -3.27 13.95
CA ASN A 170 -10.49 -2.16 13.05
C ASN A 170 -10.90 -2.62 11.65
N LEU A 171 -10.17 -3.58 11.06
CA LEU A 171 -10.52 -4.15 9.77
C LEU A 171 -11.83 -4.93 9.82
N CYS A 172 -12.04 -5.73 10.87
CA CYS A 172 -13.28 -6.47 11.08
C CYS A 172 -14.48 -5.51 11.14
N ASN A 173 -14.37 -4.41 11.88
CA ASN A 173 -15.43 -3.42 12.03
C ASN A 173 -15.68 -2.65 10.74
N ALA A 174 -14.61 -2.25 10.04
CA ALA A 174 -14.75 -1.60 8.74
C ALA A 174 -15.51 -2.51 7.76
N LEU A 175 -15.18 -3.81 7.71
CA LEU A 175 -15.90 -4.77 6.88
C LEU A 175 -17.34 -4.98 7.32
N TYR A 176 -17.60 -5.06 8.63
CA TYR A 176 -18.96 -5.21 9.15
C TYR A 176 -19.82 -3.98 8.85
N ASN A 177 -19.28 -2.77 8.99
CA ASN A 177 -20.00 -1.53 8.69
C ASN A 177 -20.36 -1.41 7.20
N GLU A 178 -19.50 -1.90 6.30
CA GLU A 178 -19.74 -1.83 4.86
C GLU A 178 -20.60 -2.99 4.32
N MET A 179 -20.55 -4.18 4.94
CA MET A 179 -21.22 -5.39 4.45
C MET A 179 -22.44 -5.80 5.29
N GLY A 180 -22.55 -5.34 6.53
CA GLY A 180 -23.59 -5.74 7.47
C GLY A 180 -23.67 -7.26 7.66
N SER A 181 -24.89 -7.79 7.55
CA SER A 181 -25.19 -9.22 7.73
C SER A 181 -24.53 -10.12 6.68
N GLU A 182 -24.17 -9.61 5.49
CA GLU A 182 -23.45 -10.39 4.48
C GLU A 182 -22.09 -10.90 5.00
N LEU A 183 -21.47 -10.17 5.94
CA LEU A 183 -20.21 -10.63 6.54
C LEU A 183 -20.41 -11.94 7.31
N ALA A 184 -21.52 -12.06 8.05
CA ALA A 184 -21.87 -13.27 8.79
C ALA A 184 -22.21 -14.43 7.84
N GLU A 185 -22.92 -14.15 6.74
CA GLU A 185 -23.18 -15.16 5.70
C GLU A 185 -21.89 -15.68 5.07
N CYS A 186 -20.94 -14.78 4.75
CA CYS A 186 -19.63 -15.19 4.24
C CYS A 186 -18.86 -16.03 5.26
N ALA A 187 -18.96 -15.68 6.54
CA ALA A 187 -18.31 -16.41 7.62
C ALA A 187 -18.81 -17.85 7.75
N MET A 188 -20.05 -18.17 7.34
CA MET A 188 -20.58 -19.55 7.36
C MET A 188 -19.78 -20.53 6.51
N SER A 189 -19.06 -20.05 5.49
CA SER A 189 -18.13 -20.84 4.69
C SER A 189 -16.77 -21.12 5.36
N GLN A 190 -16.51 -20.51 6.51
CA GLN A 190 -15.24 -20.58 7.22
C GLN A 190 -15.26 -21.62 8.36
N PRO A 191 -14.09 -22.16 8.74
CA PRO A 191 -13.92 -23.03 9.91
C PRO A 191 -14.54 -22.47 11.20
N LEU A 192 -15.00 -23.36 12.10
CA LEU A 192 -15.70 -23.01 13.34
C LEU A 192 -14.92 -22.03 14.22
N ASN A 193 -13.60 -22.21 14.35
CA ASN A 193 -12.75 -21.33 15.14
C ASN A 193 -12.75 -19.89 14.61
N ILE A 194 -12.68 -19.70 13.28
CA ILE A 194 -12.71 -18.37 12.65
C ILE A 194 -14.06 -17.70 12.91
N ARG A 195 -15.17 -18.44 12.79
CA ARG A 195 -16.52 -17.93 13.08
C ARG A 195 -16.69 -17.51 14.54
N GLN A 196 -16.19 -18.33 15.48
CA GLN A 196 -16.24 -18.01 16.90
C GLN A 196 -15.41 -16.75 17.22
N THR A 197 -14.23 -16.62 16.64
CA THR A 197 -13.40 -15.42 16.80
C THR A 197 -14.11 -14.19 16.23
N LEU A 198 -14.71 -14.29 15.04
CA LEU A 198 -15.46 -13.21 14.42
C LEU A 198 -16.60 -12.73 15.34
N ASN A 199 -17.44 -13.65 15.79
CA ASN A 199 -18.57 -13.32 16.67
C ASN A 199 -18.10 -12.70 17.98
N LYS A 200 -17.01 -13.21 18.56
CA LYS A 200 -16.40 -12.62 19.76
C LYS A 200 -16.00 -11.16 19.52
N ILE A 201 -15.32 -10.86 18.41
CA ILE A 201 -14.90 -9.49 18.06
C ILE A 201 -16.12 -8.56 17.91
N LEU A 202 -17.14 -8.99 17.17
CA LEU A 202 -18.33 -8.18 16.92
C LEU A 202 -19.19 -7.97 18.19
N SER A 203 -19.28 -8.99 19.06
CA SER A 203 -20.05 -8.91 20.31
C SER A 203 -19.47 -7.93 21.33
N MET A 204 -18.15 -7.68 21.30
CA MET A 204 -17.48 -6.77 22.23
C MET A 204 -17.77 -5.28 21.96
N GLU A 205 -18.33 -4.95 20.80
CA GLU A 205 -18.62 -3.57 20.38
C GLU A 205 -20.10 -3.19 20.40
N GLY A 206 -20.96 -4.00 21.02
CA GLY A 206 -22.39 -3.72 21.14
C GLY A 206 -23.19 -3.99 19.86
N ASN A 207 -22.57 -4.60 18.85
CA ASN A 207 -23.27 -5.17 17.70
C ASN A 207 -23.89 -6.51 18.14
N TYR A 208 -25.13 -6.47 18.60
CA TYR A 208 -25.91 -7.69 18.81
C TYR A 208 -26.19 -8.33 17.45
N LEU A 209 -25.56 -9.47 17.13
CA LEU A 209 -26.12 -10.44 16.19
C LEU A 209 -25.48 -11.84 16.33
N LEU A 210 -26.37 -12.84 16.21
CA LEU A 210 -26.29 -14.29 16.45
C LEU A 210 -26.24 -14.74 17.91
#